data_AF-A0A926Q5D7-F1
#
_entry.id   AF-A0A926Q5D7-F1
#
_cell.length_a   1.000
_cell.length_b   1.000
_cell.length_c   1.000
_cell.angle_alpha   90.00
_cell.angle_beta   90.00
_cell.angle_gamma   90.00
#
_symmetry.space_group_name_H-M   'P 1'
#
loop_
_entity.id
_entity.type
_entity.pdbx_description
1 polymer ?
#
loop_
_entity_poly.entity_id
_entity_poly.type
_entity_poly.pdbx_seq_one_letter_code
_entity_poly.pdbx_strand_id
1 'polypeptide(L)'
;MREAEQARRGYVPVVIGLVAVIVLGAAVWIGKGLFTSPAPSGSPSEIPGAAAPLRTTPGTQPSTTSEPSETMATTTPTDPLADAVASCRTKWGLQSAARADAYLSLGQWGRHLAVMNDLRAGRITVAKAKVLWAETTVKAIENVAAFRAADKAFTASKDGCTVDASADGLQADAVRACATSMKTVDTVLASARTAIAPWERHLKDQSHFKAGGMTPAAAEAAWRVLWKKGLATLPAYTAVAAQGQSAACNLPS
;
A
#
# COMPACT_ATOMS: atom_id res chain seq x y z
N MET A 1 16.75 35.71 -58.16
CA MET A 1 17.52 34.99 -59.19
C MET A 1 18.64 34.23 -58.50
N ARG A 2 18.64 32.89 -58.64
CA ARG A 2 19.76 31.93 -58.49
C ARG A 2 20.49 31.91 -57.14
N GLU A 3 20.90 30.80 -56.55
CA GLU A 3 20.82 29.36 -56.78
C GLU A 3 21.36 28.79 -55.46
N ALA A 4 20.53 28.08 -54.70
CA ALA A 4 20.97 27.38 -53.51
C ALA A 4 20.93 25.88 -53.82
N GLU A 5 22.00 25.38 -54.43
CA GLU A 5 22.21 23.96 -54.67
C GLU A 5 23.65 23.55 -54.31
N GLN A 6 23.74 22.29 -53.89
CA GLN A 6 24.95 21.46 -53.75
C GLN A 6 25.82 21.63 -52.50
N ALA A 7 25.47 20.85 -51.47
CA ALA A 7 26.41 19.84 -50.95
C ALA A 7 25.67 18.78 -50.11
N ARG A 8 24.89 17.92 -50.77
CA ARG A 8 24.49 16.60 -50.27
C ARG A 8 25.35 15.56 -50.98
N ARG A 9 26.27 14.90 -50.26
CA ARG A 9 26.64 13.47 -50.41
C ARG A 9 27.90 13.15 -49.61
N GLY A 10 27.72 12.30 -48.61
CA GLY A 10 28.79 11.59 -47.89
C GLY A 10 28.20 10.35 -47.24
N TYR A 11 28.08 9.28 -48.04
CA TYR A 11 27.80 7.91 -47.59
C TYR A 11 28.97 7.39 -46.78
N VAL A 12 28.75 6.84 -45.57
CA VAL A 12 29.48 5.65 -45.08
C VAL A 12 28.52 4.77 -44.27
N PRO A 13 28.53 3.43 -44.44
CA PRO A 13 27.41 2.54 -44.13
C PRO A 13 27.69 1.55 -42.98
N VAL A 14 26.68 0.75 -42.62
CA VAL A 14 26.78 -0.55 -41.91
C VAL A 14 27.33 -0.54 -40.47
N VAL A 15 26.44 -0.35 -39.49
CA VAL A 15 26.53 -1.02 -38.16
C VAL A 15 25.12 -1.52 -37.77
N ILE A 16 24.50 -2.30 -38.65
CA ILE A 16 23.25 -3.02 -38.37
C ILE A 16 23.58 -4.49 -38.59
N GLY A 17 24.04 -5.19 -37.56
CA GLY A 17 24.42 -6.59 -37.72
C GLY A 17 25.02 -7.33 -36.52
N LEU A 18 25.19 -6.68 -35.36
CA LEU A 18 25.83 -7.36 -34.20
C LEU A 18 25.26 -7.00 -32.82
N VAL A 19 24.03 -6.49 -32.76
CA VAL A 19 23.30 -6.29 -31.49
C VAL A 19 22.14 -7.30 -31.31
N ALA A 20 21.77 -8.02 -32.37
CA ALA A 20 20.63 -8.95 -32.34
C ALA A 20 20.93 -10.34 -31.74
N VAL A 21 22.18 -10.69 -31.45
CA VAL A 21 22.55 -12.02 -30.91
C VAL A 21 22.84 -12.00 -29.40
N ILE A 22 23.09 -10.83 -28.79
CA ILE A 22 23.32 -10.74 -27.33
C ILE A 22 22.00 -10.65 -26.54
N VAL A 23 20.91 -10.20 -27.17
CA VAL A 23 19.59 -10.10 -26.50
C VAL A 23 18.88 -11.45 -26.34
N LEU A 24 19.27 -12.48 -27.11
CA LEU A 24 18.66 -13.82 -27.03
C LEU A 24 19.38 -14.79 -26.08
N GLY A 25 20.59 -14.46 -25.61
CA GLY A 25 21.36 -15.30 -24.68
C GLY A 25 20.97 -15.15 -23.19
N ALA A 26 20.29 -14.07 -22.80
CA ALA A 26 19.92 -13.81 -21.40
C ALA A 26 18.61 -14.50 -20.96
N ALA A 27 17.85 -15.09 -21.89
CA ALA A 27 16.56 -15.72 -21.58
C ALA A 27 16.70 -17.12 -20.95
N VAL A 28 17.85 -17.79 -21.08
CA VAL A 28 18.04 -19.19 -20.64
C VAL A 28 18.65 -19.31 -19.24
N TRP A 29 19.18 -18.23 -18.65
CA TRP A 29 19.86 -18.29 -17.34
C TRP A 29 18.94 -18.18 -16.11
N ILE A 30 17.66 -17.85 -16.28
CA ILE A 30 16.71 -17.65 -15.15
C ILE A 30 16.06 -18.97 -14.68
N GLY A 31 16.39 -20.10 -15.31
CA GLY A 31 15.84 -21.44 -14.96
C GLY A 31 16.53 -22.14 -13.78
N LYS A 32 17.69 -21.64 -13.31
CA LYS A 32 18.36 -22.15 -12.09
C LYS A 32 18.11 -21.15 -10.97
N GLY A 33 17.18 -21.51 -10.07
CA GLY A 33 16.49 -20.60 -9.14
C GLY A 33 17.36 -19.58 -8.42
N LEU A 34 16.81 -18.37 -8.25
CA LEU A 34 17.42 -17.23 -7.56
C LEU A 34 17.71 -17.51 -6.06
N PHE A 35 17.22 -18.64 -5.55
CA PHE A 35 17.21 -19.02 -4.14
C PHE A 35 17.81 -20.40 -3.86
N THR A 36 18.56 -21.02 -4.78
CA THR A 36 19.34 -22.23 -4.46
C THR A 36 20.57 -21.86 -3.62
N SER A 37 20.37 -21.53 -2.35
CA SER A 37 21.44 -21.60 -1.35
C SER A 37 21.49 -23.04 -0.83
N PRO A 38 22.67 -23.66 -0.65
CA PRO A 38 22.74 -24.98 -0.03
C PRO A 38 22.11 -24.90 1.36
N ALA A 39 21.15 -25.78 1.62
CA ALA A 39 20.48 -25.86 2.91
C ALA A 39 21.52 -26.14 4.01
N PRO A 40 21.53 -25.40 5.14
CA PRO A 40 22.27 -25.85 6.31
C PRO A 40 21.62 -27.15 6.79
N SER A 41 22.37 -28.24 6.73
CA SER A 41 22.04 -29.50 7.39
C SER A 41 22.21 -29.30 8.89
N GLY A 42 21.18 -28.74 9.53
CA GLY A 42 21.07 -28.62 10.98
C GLY A 42 20.08 -29.65 11.50
N SER A 43 20.58 -30.66 12.20
CA SER A 43 19.79 -31.66 12.91
C SER A 43 18.79 -31.01 13.90
N PRO A 44 17.58 -31.56 14.07
CA PRO A 44 16.70 -31.14 15.15
C PRO A 44 17.22 -31.71 16.46
N SER A 45 17.71 -30.83 17.35
CA SER A 45 17.89 -31.17 18.77
C SER A 45 16.52 -31.31 19.44
N GLU A 46 16.37 -32.42 20.15
CA GLU A 46 15.27 -32.73 21.06
C GLU A 46 15.10 -31.65 22.13
N ILE A 47 13.85 -31.28 22.40
CA ILE A 47 13.45 -30.49 23.58
C ILE A 47 12.61 -31.40 24.48
N PRO A 48 13.09 -31.82 25.66
CA PRO A 48 12.24 -32.40 26.70
C PRO A 48 11.77 -31.30 27.65
N GLY A 49 10.46 -31.16 27.82
CA GLY A 49 9.89 -30.17 28.75
C GLY A 49 8.37 -30.17 28.74
N ALA A 50 7.77 -31.24 29.23
CA ALA A 50 6.33 -31.36 29.43
C ALA A 50 5.82 -30.38 30.51
N ALA A 51 4.63 -29.87 30.24
CA ALA A 51 3.98 -28.75 30.90
C ALA A 51 3.59 -28.99 32.37
N ALA A 52 3.70 -27.93 33.18
CA ALA A 52 3.01 -27.82 34.46
C ALA A 52 1.57 -27.29 34.25
N PRO A 53 0.54 -27.85 34.92
CA PRO A 53 -0.82 -27.36 34.81
C PRO A 53 -1.02 -26.12 35.71
N LEU A 54 -1.42 -24.99 35.11
CA LEU A 54 -1.93 -23.84 35.85
C LEU A 54 -3.39 -24.07 36.25
N ARG A 55 -3.64 -24.13 37.55
CA ARG A 55 -4.96 -24.06 38.18
C ARG A 55 -5.57 -22.68 37.98
N THR A 56 -6.71 -22.62 37.31
CA THR A 56 -7.58 -21.44 37.27
C THR A 56 -8.58 -21.51 38.42
N THR A 57 -8.58 -20.50 39.29
CA THR A 57 -9.54 -20.32 40.39
C THR A 57 -10.71 -19.47 39.87
N PRO A 58 -11.99 -19.85 40.10
CA PRO A 58 -13.13 -18.99 39.79
C PRO A 58 -13.29 -17.94 40.89
N GLY A 59 -13.09 -16.67 40.55
CA GLY A 59 -13.44 -15.52 41.40
C GLY A 59 -14.88 -15.09 41.16
N THR A 60 -15.75 -15.38 42.13
CA THR A 60 -17.13 -14.88 42.20
C THR A 60 -17.12 -13.37 42.47
N GLN A 61 -17.57 -12.57 41.50
CA GLN A 61 -17.77 -11.14 41.66
C GLN A 61 -19.28 -10.85 41.87
N PRO A 62 -19.68 -10.08 42.90
CA PRO A 62 -21.07 -9.76 43.14
C PRO A 62 -21.60 -8.74 42.11
N SER A 63 -22.72 -9.08 41.47
CA SER A 63 -23.50 -8.20 40.61
C SER A 63 -24.17 -7.10 41.45
N THR A 64 -23.70 -5.86 41.30
CA THR A 64 -24.40 -4.66 41.76
C THR A 64 -25.27 -4.15 40.62
N THR A 65 -26.57 -4.48 40.68
CA THR A 65 -27.59 -3.91 39.82
C THR A 65 -27.78 -2.45 40.20
N SER A 66 -27.20 -1.54 39.41
CA SER A 66 -27.51 -0.11 39.48
C SER A 66 -28.62 0.18 38.48
N GLU A 67 -29.76 0.60 39.02
CA GLU A 67 -30.96 1.04 38.33
C GLU A 67 -30.63 2.25 37.43
N PRO A 68 -30.99 2.26 36.14
CA PRO A 68 -30.75 3.42 35.28
C PRO A 68 -31.76 4.51 35.64
N SER A 69 -31.29 5.54 36.33
CA SER A 69 -32.03 6.79 36.47
C SER A 69 -32.09 7.48 35.10
N GLU A 70 -33.23 7.38 34.42
CA GLU A 70 -33.54 8.10 33.18
C GLU A 70 -33.52 9.61 33.44
N THR A 71 -32.33 10.20 33.34
CA THR A 71 -32.17 11.64 33.21
C THR A 71 -32.56 11.97 31.78
N MET A 72 -33.75 12.54 31.58
CA MET A 72 -34.17 13.08 30.29
C MET A 72 -33.13 14.12 29.83
N ALA A 73 -32.25 13.72 28.92
CA ALA A 73 -31.30 14.62 28.30
C ALA A 73 -32.09 15.67 27.54
N THR A 74 -32.07 16.91 28.03
CA THR A 74 -32.54 18.07 27.29
C THR A 74 -31.64 18.22 26.06
N THR A 75 -32.08 17.74 24.91
CA THR A 75 -31.42 17.96 23.62
C THR A 75 -31.53 19.45 23.31
N THR A 76 -30.46 20.18 23.62
CA THR A 76 -30.30 21.55 23.13
C THR A 76 -30.33 21.46 21.60
N PRO A 77 -31.11 22.30 20.89
CA PRO A 77 -31.12 22.31 19.44
C PRO A 77 -29.70 22.59 18.94
N THR A 78 -29.07 21.59 18.33
CA THR A 78 -27.74 21.72 17.75
C THR A 78 -27.83 22.49 16.44
N ASP A 79 -26.90 23.41 16.22
CA ASP A 79 -26.76 24.12 14.94
C ASP A 79 -26.37 23.11 13.84
N PRO A 80 -27.23 22.87 12.83
CA PRO A 80 -26.96 21.89 11.78
C PRO A 80 -25.66 22.16 11.02
N LEU A 81 -25.23 23.42 10.92
CA LEU A 81 -24.00 23.79 10.24
C LEU A 81 -22.76 23.44 11.08
N ALA A 82 -22.83 23.66 12.39
CA ALA A 82 -21.79 23.24 13.33
C ALA A 82 -21.62 21.71 13.32
N ASP A 83 -22.72 20.96 13.27
CA ASP A 83 -22.71 19.49 13.15
C ASP A 83 -22.09 19.03 11.83
N ALA A 84 -22.43 19.69 10.72
CA ALA A 84 -21.83 19.40 9.41
C ALA A 84 -20.30 19.62 9.42
N VAL A 85 -19.84 20.71 10.02
CA VAL A 85 -18.40 21.00 10.18
C VAL A 85 -17.72 19.93 11.05
N ALA A 86 -18.30 19.56 12.18
CA ALA A 86 -17.76 18.53 13.06
C ALA A 86 -17.68 17.16 12.35
N SER A 87 -18.75 16.77 11.65
CA SER A 87 -18.81 15.54 10.86
C SER A 87 -17.73 15.54 9.76
N CYS A 88 -17.55 16.66 9.06
CA CYS A 88 -16.48 16.80 8.06
C CYS A 88 -15.08 16.65 8.65
N ARG A 89 -14.79 17.27 9.81
CA ARG A 89 -13.47 17.12 10.46
C ARG A 89 -13.17 15.67 10.80
N THR A 90 -14.13 14.98 11.42
CA THR A 90 -13.98 13.57 11.80
C THR A 90 -13.73 12.70 10.57
N LYS A 91 -14.56 12.84 9.53
CA LYS A 91 -14.44 12.03 8.31
C LYS A 91 -13.15 12.32 7.57
N TRP A 92 -12.76 13.59 7.43
CA TRP A 92 -11.51 14.00 6.79
C TRP A 92 -10.28 13.46 7.53
N GLY A 93 -10.30 13.49 8.88
CA GLY A 93 -9.23 12.93 9.70
C GLY A 93 -9.00 11.44 9.43
N LEU A 94 -10.08 10.65 9.41
CA LEU A 94 -10.03 9.21 9.09
C LEU A 94 -9.53 8.95 7.66
N GLN A 95 -10.07 9.69 6.69
CA GLN A 95 -9.69 9.54 5.28
C GLN A 95 -8.23 9.94 5.05
N SER A 96 -7.76 11.00 5.70
CA SER A 96 -6.38 11.47 5.63
C SER A 96 -5.39 10.48 6.22
N ALA A 97 -5.73 9.84 7.34
CA ALA A 97 -4.93 8.78 7.93
C ALA A 97 -4.79 7.59 6.96
N ALA A 98 -5.91 7.10 6.41
CA ALA A 98 -5.90 6.03 5.42
C ALA A 98 -5.05 6.38 4.18
N ARG A 99 -5.16 7.62 3.69
CA ARG A 99 -4.38 8.13 2.56
C ARG A 99 -2.88 8.14 2.87
N ALA A 100 -2.49 8.61 4.05
CA ALA A 100 -1.08 8.69 4.46
C ALA A 100 -0.46 7.28 4.58
N ASP A 101 -1.15 6.35 5.21
CA ASP A 101 -0.68 4.97 5.36
C ASP A 101 -0.61 4.23 4.01
N ALA A 102 -1.58 4.48 3.12
CA ALA A 102 -1.53 3.98 1.74
C ALA A 102 -0.26 4.46 1.02
N TYR A 103 0.05 5.76 1.14
CA TYR A 103 1.22 6.36 0.49
C TYR A 103 2.53 5.75 0.99
N LEU A 104 2.67 5.60 2.30
CA LEU A 104 3.84 4.97 2.90
C LEU A 104 4.02 3.52 2.39
N SER A 105 2.96 2.72 2.47
CA SER A 105 3.02 1.29 2.14
C SER A 105 3.19 1.02 0.64
N LEU A 106 2.49 1.77 -0.22
CA LEU A 106 2.61 1.63 -1.67
C LEU A 106 3.90 2.24 -2.21
N GLY A 107 4.44 3.29 -1.58
CA GLY A 107 5.79 3.77 -1.87
C GLY A 107 6.85 2.72 -1.57
N GLN A 108 6.70 1.96 -0.49
CA GLN A 108 7.56 0.83 -0.16
C GLN A 108 7.43 -0.31 -1.17
N TRP A 109 6.21 -0.65 -1.59
CA TRP A 109 5.97 -1.64 -2.64
C TRP A 109 6.62 -1.23 -3.98
N GLY A 110 6.49 0.04 -4.37
CA GLY A 110 7.12 0.57 -5.58
C GLY A 110 8.64 0.41 -5.58
N ARG A 111 9.30 0.73 -4.46
CA ARG A 111 10.75 0.49 -4.30
C ARG A 111 11.10 -1.00 -4.39
N HIS A 112 10.30 -1.88 -3.78
CA HIS A 112 10.51 -3.32 -3.85
C HIS A 112 10.41 -3.86 -5.29
N LEU A 113 9.41 -3.42 -6.05
CA LEU A 113 9.26 -3.75 -7.48
C LEU A 113 10.44 -3.23 -8.30
N ALA A 114 10.94 -2.02 -8.00
CA ALA A 114 12.09 -1.44 -8.69
C ALA A 114 13.34 -2.31 -8.59
N VAL A 115 13.60 -2.91 -7.41
CA VAL A 115 14.73 -3.86 -7.23
C VAL A 115 14.60 -5.06 -8.19
N MET A 116 13.40 -5.62 -8.34
CA MET A 116 13.17 -6.73 -9.29
C MET A 116 13.36 -6.27 -10.74
N ASN A 117 12.90 -5.07 -11.08
CA ASN A 117 13.10 -4.50 -12.42
C ASN A 117 14.59 -4.29 -12.72
N ASP A 118 15.35 -3.77 -11.77
CA ASP A 118 16.80 -3.55 -11.90
C ASP A 118 17.55 -4.86 -12.06
N LEU A 119 17.18 -5.88 -11.28
CA LEU A 119 17.73 -7.22 -11.42
C LEU A 119 17.44 -7.80 -12.82
N ARG A 120 16.20 -7.68 -13.30
CA ARG A 120 15.78 -8.16 -14.61
C ARG A 120 16.45 -7.42 -15.77
N ALA A 121 16.80 -6.15 -15.56
CA ALA A 121 17.55 -5.34 -16.51
C ALA A 121 19.07 -5.55 -16.42
N GLY A 122 19.56 -6.42 -15.53
CA GLY A 122 20.99 -6.65 -15.31
C GLY A 122 21.73 -5.46 -14.66
N ARG A 123 20.99 -4.49 -14.09
CA ARG A 123 21.56 -3.29 -13.44
C ARG A 123 22.12 -3.59 -12.05
N ILE A 124 21.65 -4.66 -11.42
CA ILE A 124 22.15 -5.14 -10.13
C ILE A 124 22.31 -6.67 -10.15
N THR A 125 23.19 -7.18 -9.30
CA THR A 125 23.37 -8.63 -9.09
C THR A 125 22.29 -9.20 -8.18
N VAL A 126 22.11 -10.52 -8.20
CA VAL A 126 21.21 -11.22 -7.24
C VAL A 126 21.62 -10.94 -5.79
N ALA A 127 22.91 -10.91 -5.50
CA ALA A 127 23.43 -10.62 -4.16
C ALA A 127 23.01 -9.21 -3.70
N LYS A 128 23.14 -8.20 -4.57
CA LYS A 128 22.69 -6.83 -4.26
C LYS A 128 21.17 -6.75 -4.13
N ALA A 129 20.42 -7.45 -4.98
CA ALA A 129 18.96 -7.49 -4.91
C ALA A 129 18.47 -8.05 -3.57
N LYS A 130 19.09 -9.10 -3.03
CA LYS A 130 18.76 -9.67 -1.71
C LYS A 130 18.88 -8.64 -0.57
N VAL A 131 19.95 -7.84 -0.58
CA VAL A 131 20.15 -6.77 0.40
C VAL A 131 19.06 -5.70 0.27
N LEU A 132 18.84 -5.20 -0.95
CA LEU A 132 17.83 -4.16 -1.20
C LEU A 132 16.40 -4.65 -0.88
N TRP A 133 16.06 -5.90 -1.21
CA TRP A 133 14.76 -6.47 -0.85
C TRP A 133 14.56 -6.54 0.67
N ALA A 134 15.59 -6.91 1.43
CA ALA A 134 15.50 -6.90 2.89
C ALA A 134 15.20 -5.49 3.41
N GLU A 135 15.90 -4.47 2.93
CA GLU A 135 15.65 -3.05 3.29
C GLU A 135 14.20 -2.63 2.98
N THR A 136 13.70 -2.98 1.78
CA THR A 136 12.32 -2.62 1.38
C THR A 136 11.23 -3.39 2.14
N THR A 137 11.55 -4.38 2.96
CA THR A 137 10.54 -5.14 3.75
C THR A 137 10.52 -4.75 5.22
N VAL A 138 11.42 -3.87 5.67
CA VAL A 138 11.42 -3.34 7.04
C VAL A 138 10.09 -2.64 7.33
N LYS A 139 9.39 -3.08 8.38
CA LYS A 139 8.05 -2.60 8.78
C LYS A 139 6.93 -2.74 7.73
N ALA A 140 7.15 -3.53 6.67
CA ALA A 140 6.19 -3.59 5.57
C ALA A 140 4.85 -4.20 5.98
N ILE A 141 4.85 -5.20 6.85
CA ILE A 141 3.63 -5.85 7.34
C ILE A 141 2.81 -4.87 8.17
N GLU A 142 3.49 -4.12 9.05
CA GLU A 142 2.93 -3.11 9.91
C GLU A 142 2.34 -1.95 9.10
N ASN A 143 3.04 -1.47 8.06
CA ASN A 143 2.54 -0.41 7.18
C ASN A 143 1.30 -0.86 6.39
N VAL A 144 1.26 -2.10 5.90
CA VAL A 144 0.06 -2.67 5.27
C VAL A 144 -1.08 -2.78 6.27
N ALA A 145 -0.81 -3.24 7.50
CA ALA A 145 -1.81 -3.35 8.55
C ALA A 145 -2.38 -1.99 8.97
N ALA A 146 -1.53 -0.96 9.11
CA ALA A 146 -1.92 0.41 9.40
C ALA A 146 -2.88 0.94 8.32
N PHE A 147 -2.53 0.79 7.03
CA PHE A 147 -3.43 1.17 5.94
C PHE A 147 -4.78 0.44 6.02
N ARG A 148 -4.79 -0.88 6.21
CA ARG A 148 -6.03 -1.66 6.31
C ARG A 148 -6.89 -1.22 7.49
N ALA A 149 -6.28 -0.93 8.63
CA ALA A 149 -6.98 -0.47 9.82
C ALA A 149 -7.59 0.92 9.61
N ALA A 150 -6.81 1.87 9.07
CA ALA A 150 -7.28 3.22 8.79
C ALA A 150 -8.38 3.23 7.69
N ASP A 151 -8.22 2.44 6.63
CA ASP A 151 -9.23 2.28 5.58
C ASP A 151 -10.53 1.67 6.13
N LYS A 152 -10.42 0.66 7.00
CA LYS A 152 -11.58 0.10 7.70
C LYS A 152 -12.28 1.14 8.58
N ALA A 153 -11.53 1.93 9.34
CA ALA A 153 -12.10 2.98 10.19
C ALA A 153 -12.81 4.05 9.35
N PHE A 154 -12.20 4.48 8.24
CA PHE A 154 -12.82 5.42 7.29
C PHE A 154 -14.12 4.85 6.68
N THR A 155 -14.09 3.62 6.16
CA THR A 155 -15.28 2.98 5.55
C THR A 155 -16.40 2.68 6.54
N ALA A 156 -16.09 2.49 7.82
CA ALA A 156 -17.07 2.27 8.88
C ALA A 156 -17.69 3.56 9.43
N SER A 157 -17.11 4.73 9.12
CA SER A 157 -17.65 6.01 9.58
C SER A 157 -19.02 6.28 8.95
N LYS A 158 -19.95 6.74 9.78
CA LYS A 158 -21.29 7.20 9.37
C LYS A 158 -21.32 8.68 9.00
N ASP A 159 -20.21 9.39 9.23
CA ASP A 159 -20.13 10.82 8.93
C ASP A 159 -20.32 11.06 7.44
N GLY A 160 -21.11 12.07 7.09
CA GLY A 160 -21.43 12.41 5.70
C GLY A 160 -20.43 13.39 5.10
N CYS A 161 -19.97 14.34 5.91
CA CYS A 161 -19.44 15.62 5.46
C CYS A 161 -20.38 16.27 4.42
N THR A 162 -21.60 16.58 4.84
CA THR A 162 -22.65 17.13 4.00
C THR A 162 -23.32 18.29 4.72
N VAL A 163 -23.72 19.30 3.96
CA VAL A 163 -24.53 20.43 4.43
C VAL A 163 -25.76 20.53 3.54
N ASP A 164 -26.86 21.08 4.07
CA ASP A 164 -28.08 21.34 3.30
C ASP A 164 -27.79 22.23 2.07
N ALA A 165 -28.49 21.98 0.96
CA ALA A 165 -28.29 22.72 -0.27
C ALA A 165 -28.69 24.21 -0.15
N SER A 166 -29.64 24.51 0.74
CA SER A 166 -30.08 25.87 1.04
C SER A 166 -29.17 26.63 2.02
N ALA A 167 -28.23 25.94 2.69
CA ALA A 167 -27.30 26.59 3.59
C ALA A 167 -26.32 27.49 2.81
N ASP A 168 -26.20 28.73 3.27
CA ASP A 168 -25.38 29.77 2.68
C ASP A 168 -24.26 30.22 3.64
N GLY A 169 -23.40 31.10 3.13
CA GLY A 169 -22.26 31.64 3.87
C GLY A 169 -20.99 30.79 3.82
N LEU A 170 -19.91 31.39 4.32
CA LEU A 170 -18.55 30.88 4.16
C LEU A 170 -18.34 29.48 4.77
N GLN A 171 -19.04 29.15 5.86
CA GLN A 171 -18.90 27.84 6.50
C GLN A 171 -19.55 26.74 5.66
N ALA A 172 -20.73 26.99 5.07
CA ALA A 172 -21.39 26.04 4.18
C ALA A 172 -20.54 25.79 2.91
N ASP A 173 -19.93 26.85 2.36
CA ASP A 173 -19.00 26.75 1.24
C ASP A 173 -17.75 25.95 1.59
N ALA A 174 -17.18 26.16 2.78
CA ALA A 174 -16.04 25.38 3.27
C ALA A 174 -16.37 23.88 3.43
N VAL A 175 -17.56 23.54 3.92
CA VAL A 175 -18.05 22.15 3.99
C VAL A 175 -18.16 21.55 2.59
N ARG A 176 -18.77 22.26 1.62
CA ARG A 176 -18.89 21.80 0.22
C ARG A 176 -17.53 21.61 -0.46
N ALA A 177 -16.59 22.51 -0.21
CA ALA A 177 -15.21 22.40 -0.71
C ALA A 177 -14.49 21.20 -0.09
N CYS A 178 -14.61 21.00 1.23
CA CYS A 178 -14.05 19.83 1.91
C CYS A 178 -14.63 18.53 1.33
N ALA A 179 -15.95 18.43 1.19
CA ALA A 179 -16.61 17.27 0.59
C ALA A 179 -16.12 16.97 -0.84
N THR A 180 -15.77 18.00 -1.61
CA THR A 180 -15.19 17.85 -2.96
C THR A 180 -13.78 17.27 -2.89
N SER A 181 -12.92 17.80 -2.00
CA SER A 181 -11.59 17.22 -1.72
C SER A 181 -11.67 15.76 -1.27
N MET A 182 -12.68 15.41 -0.47
CA MET A 182 -12.91 14.03 -0.04
C MET A 182 -13.18 13.08 -1.21
N LYS A 183 -13.96 13.50 -2.22
CA LYS A 183 -14.20 12.70 -3.43
C LYS A 183 -12.91 12.44 -4.23
N THR A 184 -12.01 13.41 -4.29
CA THR A 184 -10.68 13.22 -4.88
C THR A 184 -9.90 12.14 -4.12
N VAL A 185 -9.88 12.21 -2.78
CA VAL A 185 -9.18 11.22 -1.96
C VAL A 185 -9.84 9.84 -2.02
N ASP A 186 -11.16 9.73 -2.19
CA ASP A 186 -11.85 8.45 -2.39
C ASP A 186 -11.33 7.69 -3.62
N THR A 187 -11.05 8.41 -4.71
CA THR A 187 -10.46 7.84 -5.93
C THR A 187 -9.06 7.29 -5.66
N VAL A 188 -8.28 7.99 -4.83
CA VAL A 188 -6.95 7.54 -4.40
C VAL A 188 -7.03 6.29 -3.54
N LEU A 189 -7.93 6.26 -2.55
CA LEU A 189 -8.12 5.10 -1.67
C LEU A 189 -8.65 3.88 -2.43
N ALA A 190 -9.56 4.07 -3.39
CA ALA A 190 -10.02 3.00 -4.25
C ALA A 190 -8.86 2.38 -5.07
N SER A 191 -8.01 3.22 -5.66
CA SER A 191 -6.81 2.75 -6.37
C SER A 191 -5.81 2.08 -5.42
N ALA A 192 -5.65 2.60 -4.20
CA ALA A 192 -4.77 2.04 -3.18
C ALA A 192 -5.21 0.63 -2.74
N ARG A 193 -6.51 0.40 -2.53
CA ARG A 193 -7.07 -0.92 -2.17
C ARG A 193 -6.74 -1.99 -3.21
N THR A 194 -6.74 -1.62 -4.50
CA THR A 194 -6.33 -2.51 -5.60
C THR A 194 -4.82 -2.72 -5.62
N ALA A 195 -4.05 -1.64 -5.51
CA ALA A 195 -2.60 -1.68 -5.61
C ALA A 195 -1.91 -2.39 -4.42
N ILE A 196 -2.52 -2.36 -3.23
CA ILE A 196 -1.93 -2.97 -2.03
C ILE A 196 -2.06 -4.49 -1.99
N ALA A 197 -3.06 -5.06 -2.68
CA ALA A 197 -3.38 -6.48 -2.55
C ALA A 197 -2.23 -7.42 -2.96
N PRO A 198 -1.50 -7.19 -4.08
CA PRO A 198 -0.33 -7.98 -4.42
C PRO A 198 0.81 -7.86 -3.40
N TRP A 199 0.98 -6.66 -2.80
CA TRP A 199 2.02 -6.42 -1.81
C TRP A 199 1.74 -7.18 -0.51
N GLU A 200 0.52 -7.07 -0.01
CA GLU A 200 0.06 -7.79 1.18
C GLU A 200 0.21 -9.30 1.00
N ARG A 201 -0.18 -9.83 -0.17
CA ARG A 201 -0.01 -11.26 -0.47
C ARG A 201 1.47 -11.66 -0.51
N HIS A 202 2.33 -10.83 -1.10
CA HIS A 202 3.76 -11.09 -1.19
C HIS A 202 4.40 -11.19 0.19
N LEU A 203 4.06 -10.28 1.11
CA LEU A 203 4.55 -10.31 2.48
C LEU A 203 4.08 -11.57 3.24
N LYS A 204 2.84 -12.00 3.03
CA LYS A 204 2.33 -13.27 3.61
C LYS A 204 3.10 -14.47 3.06
N ASP A 205 3.35 -14.51 1.75
CA ASP A 205 4.13 -15.58 1.12
C ASP A 205 5.59 -15.58 1.61
N GLN A 206 6.20 -14.41 1.85
CA GLN A 206 7.52 -14.33 2.48
C GLN A 206 7.55 -14.91 3.88
N SER A 207 6.56 -14.59 4.72
CA SER A 207 6.46 -15.15 6.07
C SER A 207 6.26 -16.67 6.03
N HIS A 208 5.43 -17.18 5.12
CA HIS A 208 5.21 -18.61 4.94
C HIS A 208 6.48 -19.33 4.45
N PHE A 209 7.23 -18.73 3.52
CA PHE A 209 8.52 -19.23 3.07
C PHE A 209 9.54 -19.28 4.22
N LYS A 210 9.66 -18.20 5.01
CA LYS A 210 10.56 -18.15 6.19
C LYS A 210 10.21 -19.21 7.24
N ALA A 211 8.94 -19.57 7.37
CA ALA A 211 8.47 -20.63 8.26
C ALA A 211 8.66 -22.05 7.67
N GLY A 212 9.27 -22.20 6.49
CA GLY A 212 9.49 -23.49 5.84
C GLY A 212 8.26 -24.06 5.13
N GLY A 213 7.15 -23.32 5.03
CA GLY A 213 5.91 -23.77 4.41
C GLY A 213 5.93 -23.77 2.87
N MET A 214 6.98 -23.20 2.26
CA MET A 214 7.11 -23.12 0.81
C MET A 214 8.54 -23.46 0.38
N THR A 215 8.69 -24.22 -0.72
CA THR A 215 10.01 -24.46 -1.31
C THR A 215 10.52 -23.18 -2.00
N PRO A 216 11.85 -23.01 -2.14
CA PRO A 216 12.41 -21.84 -2.83
C PRO A 216 11.88 -21.66 -4.27
N ALA A 217 11.68 -22.75 -5.02
CA ALA A 217 11.15 -22.71 -6.37
C ALA A 217 9.68 -22.26 -6.41
N ALA A 218 8.84 -22.74 -5.49
CA ALA A 218 7.45 -22.33 -5.38
C ALA A 218 7.34 -20.85 -4.97
N ALA A 219 8.18 -20.40 -4.04
CA ALA A 219 8.23 -19.01 -3.60
C ALA A 219 8.60 -18.07 -4.75
N GLU A 220 9.65 -18.41 -5.51
CA GLU A 220 10.06 -17.61 -6.66
C GLU A 220 8.94 -17.50 -7.72
N ALA A 221 8.26 -18.61 -8.02
CA ALA A 221 7.16 -18.63 -8.98
C ALA A 221 6.00 -17.73 -8.51
N ALA A 222 5.60 -17.84 -7.23
CA ALA A 222 4.56 -17.01 -6.64
C ALA A 222 4.93 -15.53 -6.64
N TRP A 223 6.14 -15.18 -6.21
CA TRP A 223 6.62 -13.79 -6.18
C TRP A 223 6.70 -13.17 -7.58
N ARG A 224 7.05 -13.96 -8.61
CA ARG A 224 7.04 -13.48 -10.01
C ARG A 224 5.64 -13.12 -10.50
N VAL A 225 4.62 -13.87 -10.08
CA VAL A 225 3.22 -13.53 -10.38
C VAL A 225 2.83 -12.23 -9.68
N LEU A 226 3.19 -12.06 -8.41
CA LEU A 226 2.88 -10.85 -7.64
C LEU A 226 3.63 -9.62 -8.14
N TRP A 227 4.88 -9.77 -8.59
CA TRP A 227 5.64 -8.71 -9.26
C TRP A 227 4.89 -8.19 -10.50
N LYS A 228 4.46 -9.10 -11.39
CA LYS A 228 3.66 -8.72 -12.58
C LYS A 228 2.35 -8.02 -12.21
N LYS A 229 1.63 -8.54 -11.19
CA LYS A 229 0.40 -7.90 -10.70
C LYS A 229 0.69 -6.51 -10.14
N GLY A 230 1.77 -6.34 -9.38
CA GLY A 230 2.21 -5.04 -8.85
C GLY A 230 2.51 -4.03 -9.96
N LEU A 231 3.22 -4.46 -11.01
CA LEU A 231 3.47 -3.62 -12.19
C LEU A 231 2.19 -3.21 -12.92
N ALA A 232 1.15 -4.04 -12.89
CA ALA A 232 -0.14 -3.74 -13.51
C ALA A 232 -0.99 -2.78 -12.67
N THR A 233 -0.94 -2.87 -11.33
CA THR A 233 -1.85 -2.11 -10.45
C THR A 233 -1.25 -0.82 -9.89
N LEU A 234 0.06 -0.75 -9.67
CA LEU A 234 0.71 0.42 -9.07
C LEU A 234 0.66 1.70 -9.93
N PRO A 235 0.71 1.65 -11.29
CA PRO A 235 0.65 2.86 -12.10
C PRO A 235 -0.64 3.67 -11.90
N ALA A 236 -1.79 2.99 -11.82
CA ALA A 236 -3.09 3.66 -11.61
C ALA A 236 -3.12 4.41 -10.27
N TYR A 237 -2.61 3.80 -9.20
CA TYR A 237 -2.47 4.48 -7.92
C TYR A 237 -1.51 5.67 -8.00
N THR A 238 -0.34 5.48 -8.63
CA THR A 238 0.69 6.53 -8.74
C THR A 238 0.17 7.77 -9.48
N ALA A 239 -0.65 7.57 -10.51
CA ALA A 239 -1.26 8.64 -11.30
C ALA A 239 -2.16 9.58 -10.48
N VAL A 240 -2.81 9.06 -9.43
CA VAL A 240 -3.74 9.84 -8.59
C VAL A 240 -3.16 10.21 -7.23
N ALA A 241 -2.06 9.57 -6.79
CA ALA A 241 -1.49 9.77 -5.46
C ALA A 241 -1.07 11.22 -5.19
N ALA A 242 -0.46 11.90 -6.17
CA ALA A 242 -0.04 13.30 -6.02
C ALA A 242 -1.24 14.24 -5.82
N GLN A 243 -2.32 14.04 -6.58
CA GLN A 243 -3.57 14.82 -6.44
C GLN A 243 -4.17 14.61 -5.04
N GLY A 244 -4.20 13.36 -4.58
CA GLY A 244 -4.63 13.03 -3.22
C GLY A 244 -3.82 13.75 -2.15
N GLN A 245 -2.50 13.80 -2.27
CA GLN A 245 -1.62 14.48 -1.28
C GLN A 245 -1.85 16.00 -1.25
N SER A 246 -2.20 16.61 -2.39
CA SER A 246 -2.55 18.04 -2.45
C SER A 246 -3.96 18.39 -1.96
N ALA A 247 -4.83 17.39 -1.79
CA ALA A 247 -6.20 17.64 -1.34
C ALA A 247 -6.23 18.15 0.11
N ALA A 248 -6.97 19.22 0.33
CA ALA A 248 -7.11 19.89 1.62
C ALA A 248 -8.60 20.09 1.98
N CYS A 249 -8.89 20.03 3.27
CA CYS A 249 -10.19 20.32 3.85
C CYS A 249 -10.00 21.47 4.85
N ASN A 250 -10.24 22.70 4.39
CA ASN A 250 -10.07 23.92 5.19
C ASN A 250 -11.43 24.28 5.80
N LEU A 251 -11.71 23.74 6.98
CA LEU A 251 -12.93 24.06 7.71
C LEU A 251 -12.67 25.23 8.67
N PRO A 252 -13.66 26.12 8.88
CA PRO A 252 -13.59 27.15 9.91
C PRO A 252 -13.39 26.50 11.29
N SER A 253 -12.81 27.22 12.25
CA SER A 253 -12.66 26.79 13.66
C SER A 253 -13.99 26.76 14.40
#